data_AF-A0A1Q3H0L3-F1
#
_entry.id   AF-A0A1Q3H0L3-F1
#
_cell.length_a   1.000
_cell.length_b   1.000
_cell.length_c   1.000
_cell.angle_alpha   90.00
_cell.angle_beta   90.00
_cell.angle_gamma   90.00
#
_symmetry.space_group_name_H-M   'P 1'
#
loop_
_entity.id
_entity.type
_entity.pdbx_description
1 polymer ?
#
loop_
_entity_poly.entity_id
_entity_poly.type
_entity_poly.pdbx_seq_one_letter_code
_entity_poly.pdbx_strand_id
1 'polypeptide(L)'
;MGNLAIAGMFVFLGGLFFSFYYLQKRHSLQKINRLMQHLADAFGLEFHARPFAGWNQRVNYSDVSGSINDRPVHGYVEVVGKGKREMSYFCVEMDCETDAFTTFSIHKRATFAKFAHQVFAHDSSDEADDLVRAKYVFDAIPSYKLDRLLNNEVLCETLLEVADLFNGEIHYHLGRVVYRETVVELDEWKVSQMDKVVRLLLTTAEQLENT
;
A
#
# COMPACT_ATOMS: atom_id res chain seq x y z
N MET A 1 -0.41 22.02 -50.46
CA MET A 1 0.17 22.50 -49.19
C MET A 1 -0.48 21.89 -47.93
N GLY A 2 -1.63 21.19 -47.99
CA GLY A 2 -2.28 20.58 -46.80
C GLY A 2 -1.53 19.41 -46.14
N ASN A 3 -0.79 18.58 -46.90
CA ASN A 3 -0.07 17.41 -46.34
C ASN A 3 1.09 17.78 -45.41
N LEU A 4 1.70 18.96 -45.59
CA LEU A 4 2.83 19.41 -44.76
C LEU A 4 2.36 19.91 -43.40
N ALA A 5 1.20 20.57 -43.34
CA ALA A 5 0.58 20.99 -42.09
C ALA A 5 0.07 19.79 -41.27
N ILE A 6 -0.49 18.78 -41.94
CA ILE A 6 -0.94 17.53 -41.30
C ILE A 6 0.27 16.77 -40.75
N ALA A 7 1.35 16.61 -41.53
CA ALA A 7 2.57 15.97 -41.07
C ALA A 7 3.22 16.72 -39.88
N GLY A 8 3.26 18.05 -39.92
CA GLY A 8 3.74 18.88 -38.82
C GLY A 8 2.91 18.73 -37.54
N MET A 9 1.58 18.63 -37.67
CA MET A 9 0.68 18.37 -36.54
C MET A 9 0.92 17.00 -35.91
N PHE A 10 1.15 15.93 -36.70
CA PHE A 10 1.48 14.61 -36.17
C PHE A 10 2.83 14.59 -35.43
N VAL A 11 3.85 15.29 -35.94
CA VAL A 11 5.15 15.41 -35.26
C VAL A 11 5.01 16.19 -33.95
N PHE A 12 4.22 17.27 -33.94
CA PHE A 12 3.98 18.07 -32.74
C PHE A 12 3.21 17.27 -31.67
N LEU A 13 2.10 16.62 -32.04
CA LEU A 13 1.33 15.77 -31.12
C LEU A 13 2.12 14.56 -30.63
N GLY A 14 2.91 13.93 -31.51
CA GLY A 14 3.83 12.86 -31.13
C GLY A 14 4.88 13.35 -30.13
N GLY A 15 5.51 14.50 -30.39
CA GLY A 15 6.48 15.12 -29.49
C GLY A 15 5.88 15.46 -28.12
N LEU A 16 4.66 15.98 -28.08
CA LEU A 16 3.92 16.19 -26.83
C LEU A 16 3.68 14.87 -26.10
N PHE A 17 3.21 13.84 -26.78
CA PHE A 17 2.94 12.53 -26.18
C PHE A 17 4.20 11.92 -25.54
N PHE A 18 5.34 11.93 -26.25
CA PHE A 18 6.61 11.46 -25.70
C PHE A 18 7.08 12.31 -24.51
N SER A 19 6.90 13.63 -24.58
CA SER A 19 7.27 14.54 -23.49
C SER A 19 6.43 14.30 -22.23
N PHE A 20 5.10 14.18 -22.38
CA PHE A 20 4.19 13.85 -21.28
C PHE A 20 4.51 12.49 -20.65
N TYR A 21 4.74 11.47 -21.47
CA TYR A 21 5.12 10.15 -20.99
C TYR A 21 6.44 10.18 -20.19
N TYR A 22 7.44 10.90 -20.69
CA TYR A 22 8.73 11.06 -19.99
C TYR A 22 8.59 11.82 -18.67
N LEU A 23 7.83 12.92 -18.66
CA LEU A 23 7.53 13.71 -17.46
C LEU A 23 6.80 12.87 -16.41
N GLN A 24 5.79 12.10 -16.82
CA GLN A 24 5.03 11.23 -15.93
C GLN A 24 5.95 10.19 -15.26
N LYS A 25 6.82 9.54 -16.04
CA LYS A 25 7.79 8.56 -15.50
C LYS A 25 8.76 9.19 -14.49
N ARG A 26 9.25 10.41 -14.77
CA ARG A 26 10.15 11.14 -13.86
C ARG A 26 9.46 11.53 -12.55
N HIS A 27 8.21 11.99 -12.62
CA HIS A 27 7.43 12.31 -11.43
C HIS A 27 7.17 11.08 -10.56
N SER A 28 6.81 9.94 -11.15
CA SER A 28 6.63 8.69 -10.39
C SER A 28 7.91 8.25 -9.67
N LEU A 29 9.08 8.36 -10.32
CA LEU A 29 10.36 8.04 -9.68
C LEU A 29 10.68 8.98 -8.50
N GLN A 30 10.43 10.27 -8.65
CA GLN A 30 10.64 11.24 -7.55
C GLN A 30 9.71 10.96 -6.38
N LYS A 31 8.45 10.60 -6.64
CA LYS A 31 7.48 10.22 -5.60
C LYS A 31 7.94 8.98 -4.83
N ILE A 32 8.35 7.92 -5.53
CA ILE A 32 8.87 6.71 -4.88
C ILE A 32 10.11 7.02 -4.07
N ASN A 33 11.05 7.81 -4.60
CA ASN A 33 12.26 8.17 -3.85
C ASN A 33 11.93 8.92 -2.57
N ARG A 34 11.01 9.90 -2.62
CA ARG A 34 10.56 10.63 -1.43
C ARG A 34 9.85 9.72 -0.44
N LEU A 35 9.03 8.79 -0.92
CA LEU A 35 8.37 7.81 -0.06
C LEU A 35 9.38 6.91 0.65
N MET A 36 10.32 6.33 -0.08
CA MET A 36 11.35 5.48 0.49
C MET A 36 12.23 6.26 1.48
N GLN A 37 12.60 7.51 1.16
CA GLN A 37 13.31 8.38 2.11
C GLN A 37 12.48 8.65 3.37
N HIS A 38 11.21 8.99 3.23
CA HIS A 38 10.30 9.21 4.36
C HIS A 38 10.22 7.98 5.27
N LEU A 39 10.10 6.78 4.69
CA LEU A 39 10.04 5.53 5.45
C LEU A 39 11.38 5.20 6.13
N ALA A 40 12.50 5.44 5.43
CA ALA A 40 13.83 5.29 6.00
C ALA A 40 14.01 6.20 7.22
N ASP A 41 13.63 7.48 7.09
CA ASP A 41 13.74 8.46 8.18
C ASP A 41 12.78 8.14 9.34
N ALA A 42 11.53 7.75 9.04
CA ALA A 42 10.50 7.50 10.05
C ALA A 42 10.78 6.25 10.90
N PHE A 43 11.40 5.22 10.33
CA PHE A 43 11.61 3.93 10.98
C PHE A 43 13.09 3.55 11.16
N GLY A 44 14.03 4.41 10.77
CA GLY A 44 15.47 4.12 10.84
C GLY A 44 15.92 3.01 9.90
N LEU A 45 15.29 2.88 8.73
CA LEU A 45 15.64 1.85 7.74
C LEU A 45 16.78 2.34 6.83
N GLU A 46 17.50 1.40 6.22
CA GLU A 46 18.48 1.71 5.19
C GLU A 46 17.78 2.05 3.88
N PHE A 47 18.08 3.22 3.32
CA PHE A 47 17.60 3.63 1.99
C PHE A 47 18.60 3.23 0.91
N HIS A 48 18.14 2.51 -0.12
CA HIS A 48 18.96 2.20 -1.29
C HIS A 48 18.38 2.86 -2.54
N ALA A 49 19.15 3.77 -3.13
CA ALA A 49 18.71 4.50 -4.32
C ALA A 49 18.63 3.61 -5.58
N ARG A 50 19.40 2.51 -5.61
CA ARG A 50 19.53 1.57 -6.73
C ARG A 50 19.88 0.17 -6.21
N PRO A 51 18.91 -0.57 -5.67
CA PRO A 51 19.14 -1.91 -5.15
C PRO A 51 19.49 -2.93 -6.24
N PHE A 52 20.22 -3.97 -5.85
CA PHE A 52 20.41 -5.17 -6.67
C PHE A 52 19.14 -6.02 -6.61
N ALA A 53 18.61 -6.38 -7.78
CA ALA A 53 17.25 -6.91 -7.93
C ALA A 53 16.96 -8.18 -7.13
N GLY A 54 15.94 -8.13 -6.26
CA GLY A 54 15.16 -9.30 -5.85
C GLY A 54 14.23 -9.80 -6.95
N TRP A 55 13.71 -11.03 -6.83
CA TRP A 55 12.96 -11.75 -7.89
C TRP A 55 11.75 -10.98 -8.45
N ASN A 56 11.03 -10.20 -7.63
CA ASN A 56 9.87 -9.40 -8.03
C ASN A 56 10.12 -7.88 -8.00
N GLN A 57 11.36 -7.46 -7.72
CA GLN A 57 11.68 -6.05 -7.52
C GLN A 57 11.95 -5.35 -8.84
N ARG A 58 11.38 -4.16 -8.99
CA ARG A 58 11.65 -3.31 -10.16
C ARG A 58 13.05 -2.72 -10.09
N VAL A 59 13.91 -3.15 -11.02
CA VAL A 59 15.26 -2.59 -11.20
C VAL A 59 15.18 -1.07 -11.42
N ASN A 60 16.08 -0.31 -10.78
CA ASN A 60 16.19 1.16 -10.81
C ASN A 60 15.12 1.95 -10.06
N TYR A 61 14.37 1.31 -9.16
CA TYR A 61 13.53 2.00 -8.19
C TYR A 61 14.20 1.91 -6.82
N SER A 62 14.11 2.97 -6.03
CA SER A 62 14.62 2.94 -4.66
C SER A 62 13.82 1.95 -3.82
N ASP A 63 14.48 1.35 -2.83
CA ASP A 63 13.86 0.53 -1.80
C ASP A 63 14.35 0.97 -0.41
N VAL A 64 13.75 0.38 0.61
CA VAL A 64 14.19 0.47 2.01
C VAL A 64 14.25 -0.91 2.62
N SER A 65 15.26 -1.17 3.43
CA SER A 65 15.37 -2.43 4.16
C SER A 65 15.96 -2.21 5.55
N GLY A 66 15.63 -3.10 6.49
CA GLY A 66 16.13 -3.01 7.86
C GLY A 66 15.29 -3.84 8.80
N SER A 67 15.24 -3.44 10.07
CA SER A 67 14.38 -4.04 11.06
C SER A 67 13.60 -2.99 11.85
N ILE A 68 12.36 -3.33 12.22
CA ILE A 68 11.53 -2.56 13.13
C ILE A 68 11.10 -3.50 14.25
N ASN A 69 11.40 -3.17 15.51
CA ASN A 69 11.13 -4.06 16.65
C ASN A 69 11.68 -5.49 16.43
N ASP A 70 12.93 -5.60 15.97
CA ASP A 70 13.61 -6.86 15.62
C ASP A 70 12.95 -7.68 14.48
N ARG A 71 11.93 -7.14 13.81
CA ARG A 71 11.28 -7.75 12.64
C ARG A 71 11.90 -7.26 11.34
N PRO A 72 12.36 -8.14 10.45
CA PRO A 72 12.83 -7.75 9.11
C PRO A 72 11.72 -7.06 8.31
N VAL A 73 12.06 -5.90 7.71
CA VAL A 73 11.15 -5.11 6.88
C VAL A 73 11.82 -4.75 5.57
N HIS A 74 11.06 -4.84 4.48
CA HIS A 74 11.51 -4.46 3.16
C HIS A 74 10.41 -3.73 2.39
N GLY A 75 10.66 -2.48 2.02
CA GLY A 75 9.77 -1.65 1.21
C GLY A 75 10.32 -1.50 -0.20
N TYR A 76 9.58 -1.92 -1.22
CA TYR A 76 10.05 -1.96 -2.60
C TYR A 76 8.94 -1.65 -3.61
N VAL A 77 9.30 -1.57 -4.90
CA VAL A 77 8.34 -1.46 -6.00
C VAL A 77 8.31 -2.76 -6.79
N GLU A 78 7.12 -3.34 -6.94
CA GLU A 78 6.84 -4.50 -7.78
C GLU A 78 6.19 -4.05 -9.10
N VAL A 79 6.46 -4.76 -10.20
CA VAL A 79 5.68 -4.64 -11.43
C VAL A 79 4.97 -5.95 -11.72
N VAL A 80 3.65 -5.88 -11.81
CA VAL A 80 2.84 -7.03 -12.20
C VAL A 80 2.25 -6.81 -13.58
N GLY A 81 2.32 -7.86 -14.40
CA GLY A 81 1.87 -7.88 -15.79
C GLY A 81 3.02 -8.05 -16.79
N LYS A 82 2.66 -8.33 -18.05
CA LYS A 82 3.60 -8.38 -19.20
C LYS A 82 3.03 -7.56 -20.36
N GLY A 83 3.84 -6.69 -20.97
CA GLY A 83 3.47 -5.96 -22.19
C GLY A 83 2.72 -4.64 -21.94
N LYS A 84 1.56 -4.44 -22.58
CA LYS A 84 0.84 -3.14 -22.59
C LYS A 84 0.07 -2.81 -21.28
N ARG A 85 0.04 -3.70 -20.31
CA ARG A 85 -0.64 -3.51 -19.00
C ARG A 85 0.31 -3.84 -17.85
N GLU A 86 1.42 -3.12 -17.78
CA GLU A 86 2.28 -3.13 -16.59
C GLU A 86 1.67 -2.20 -15.54
N MET A 87 1.38 -2.73 -14.36
CA MET A 87 1.00 -1.94 -13.20
C MET A 87 2.11 -2.00 -12.15
N SER A 88 2.48 -0.84 -11.63
CA SER A 88 3.51 -0.72 -10.58
C SER A 88 2.83 -0.61 -9.24
N TYR A 89 3.32 -1.40 -8.29
CA TYR A 89 2.83 -1.44 -6.92
C TYR A 89 3.97 -1.06 -5.98
N PHE A 90 3.66 -0.21 -5.02
CA PHE A 90 4.47 -0.04 -3.83
C PHE A 90 4.11 -1.15 -2.87
N CYS A 91 5.12 -1.83 -2.35
CA CYS A 91 4.98 -2.97 -1.45
C CYS A 91 5.80 -2.71 -0.18
N VAL A 92 5.25 -3.07 0.97
CA VAL A 92 6.01 -3.23 2.23
C VAL A 92 5.76 -4.65 2.70
N GLU A 93 6.82 -5.45 2.78
CA GLU A 93 6.77 -6.81 3.31
C GLU A 93 7.47 -6.88 4.66
N MET A 94 6.91 -7.69 5.55
CA MET A 94 7.44 -7.96 6.89
C MET A 94 7.27 -9.44 7.20
N ASP A 95 8.27 -10.04 7.83
CA ASP A 95 8.13 -11.41 8.35
C ASP A 95 7.12 -11.41 9.49
N CYS A 96 6.32 -12.46 9.63
CA CYS A 96 5.28 -12.62 10.65
C CYS A 96 4.97 -14.09 10.87
N GLU A 97 5.29 -14.63 12.05
CA GLU A 97 5.13 -16.06 12.33
C GLU A 97 3.85 -16.32 13.12
N THR A 98 2.81 -16.85 12.46
CA THR A 98 1.56 -17.24 13.15
C THR A 98 1.09 -18.63 12.74
N ASP A 99 0.69 -19.41 13.74
CA ASP A 99 0.01 -20.70 13.55
C ASP A 99 -1.52 -20.52 13.39
N ALA A 100 -2.05 -19.33 13.71
CA ALA A 100 -3.47 -19.07 13.72
C ALA A 100 -4.03 -18.87 12.30
N PHE A 101 -3.22 -18.44 11.34
CA PHE A 101 -3.68 -18.13 9.97
C PHE A 101 -2.76 -18.75 8.92
N THR A 102 -3.33 -19.18 7.79
CA THR A 102 -2.55 -19.68 6.64
C THR A 102 -2.42 -18.61 5.55
N THR A 103 -3.52 -17.93 5.25
CA THR A 103 -3.55 -16.79 4.33
C THR A 103 -4.79 -15.95 4.60
N PHE A 104 -4.69 -14.64 4.42
CA PHE A 104 -5.85 -13.74 4.39
C PHE A 104 -5.53 -12.42 3.72
N SER A 105 -6.56 -11.65 3.38
CA SER A 105 -6.37 -10.26 3.02
C SER A 105 -7.40 -9.31 3.61
N ILE A 106 -6.97 -8.06 3.79
CA ILE A 106 -7.76 -6.93 4.24
C ILE A 106 -7.69 -5.86 3.15
N HIS A 107 -8.85 -5.49 2.61
CA HIS A 107 -8.93 -4.39 1.64
C HIS A 107 -10.17 -3.53 1.90
N LYS A 108 -10.12 -2.26 1.51
CA LYS A 108 -11.25 -1.34 1.72
C LYS A 108 -12.42 -1.72 0.81
N ARG A 109 -13.66 -1.68 1.34
CA ARG A 109 -14.87 -1.83 0.51
C ARG A 109 -14.99 -0.65 -0.44
N ALA A 110 -15.13 -0.94 -1.73
CA ALA A 110 -15.25 0.06 -2.80
C ALA A 110 -16.44 1.04 -2.61
N THR A 111 -17.44 0.66 -1.79
CA THR A 111 -18.73 1.34 -1.66
C THR A 111 -19.05 1.72 -0.21
N PHE A 112 -18.06 2.12 0.59
CA PHE A 112 -18.38 2.73 1.88
C PHE A 112 -18.99 4.12 1.63
N ALA A 113 -20.30 4.15 1.48
CA ALA A 113 -21.05 5.37 1.24
C ALA A 113 -20.96 6.28 2.47
N LYS A 114 -20.85 7.59 2.20
CA LYS A 114 -20.86 8.72 3.15
C LYS A 114 -21.91 8.64 4.28
N PHE A 115 -22.93 7.78 4.12
CA PHE A 115 -24.00 7.52 5.07
C PHE A 115 -23.61 6.72 6.31
N ALA A 116 -22.65 5.79 6.21
CA ALA A 116 -22.27 5.00 7.38
C ALA A 116 -21.61 5.86 8.48
N HIS A 117 -20.88 6.92 8.10
CA HIS A 117 -20.35 7.89 9.07
C HIS A 117 -21.43 8.60 9.92
N GLN A 118 -22.68 8.72 9.45
CA GLN A 118 -23.76 9.33 10.24
C GLN A 118 -24.42 8.34 11.21
N VAL A 119 -24.31 7.03 10.96
CA VAL A 119 -24.94 5.99 11.79
C VAL A 119 -24.05 5.60 12.97
N PHE A 120 -22.72 5.66 12.80
CA PHE A 120 -21.73 5.25 13.81
C PHE A 120 -21.04 6.44 14.51
N ALA A 121 -21.78 7.52 14.74
CA ALA A 121 -21.26 8.74 15.39
C ALA A 121 -21.42 8.70 16.93
N HIS A 122 -21.59 7.53 17.55
CA HIS A 122 -21.92 7.38 18.97
C HIS A 122 -20.93 6.45 19.70
N ASP A 123 -19.66 6.86 19.71
CA ASP A 123 -18.52 6.28 20.44
C ASP A 123 -18.86 5.34 21.62
N SER A 124 -18.98 4.04 21.31
CA SER A 124 -18.82 2.94 22.27
C SER A 124 -17.92 1.86 21.65
N SER A 125 -17.17 1.13 22.47
CA SER A 125 -16.13 0.17 22.03
C SER A 125 -16.65 -0.94 21.11
N ASP A 126 -17.91 -1.34 21.26
CA ASP A 126 -18.57 -2.31 20.38
C ASP A 126 -18.82 -1.74 18.95
N GLU A 127 -18.81 -0.41 18.77
CA GLU A 127 -18.99 0.23 17.44
C GLU A 127 -17.73 0.15 16.56
N ALA A 128 -16.53 0.00 17.16
CA ALA A 128 -15.29 0.00 16.39
C ALA A 128 -15.15 -1.24 15.49
N ASP A 129 -15.47 -2.43 16.00
CA ASP A 129 -15.48 -3.68 15.21
C ASP A 129 -16.52 -3.58 14.08
N ASP A 130 -17.75 -3.20 14.41
CA ASP A 130 -18.83 -3.04 13.43
C ASP A 130 -18.47 -2.05 12.32
N LEU A 131 -17.85 -0.91 12.67
CA LEU A 131 -17.40 0.09 11.71
C LEU A 131 -16.25 -0.42 10.83
N VAL A 132 -15.32 -1.20 11.40
CA VAL A 132 -14.24 -1.85 10.66
C VAL A 132 -14.81 -2.88 9.67
N ARG A 133 -15.71 -3.76 10.09
CA ARG A 133 -16.38 -4.73 9.21
C ARG A 133 -17.20 -4.07 8.10
N ALA A 134 -17.75 -2.88 8.38
CA ALA A 134 -18.47 -2.09 7.42
C ALA A 134 -17.54 -1.38 6.42
N LYS A 135 -16.34 -0.97 6.81
CA LYS A 135 -15.35 -0.29 5.95
C LYS A 135 -14.45 -1.24 5.15
N TYR A 136 -14.15 -2.41 5.71
CA TYR A 136 -13.18 -3.35 5.15
C TYR A 136 -13.82 -4.68 4.75
N VAL A 137 -13.18 -5.36 3.81
CA VAL A 137 -13.42 -6.75 3.47
C VAL A 137 -12.26 -7.56 4.03
N PHE A 138 -12.60 -8.68 4.68
CA PHE A 138 -11.65 -9.66 5.21
C PHE A 138 -11.84 -10.96 4.46
N ASP A 139 -10.95 -11.25 3.52
CA ASP A 139 -11.03 -12.43 2.67
C ASP A 139 -10.19 -13.58 3.23
N ALA A 140 -10.65 -14.81 2.97
CA ALA A 140 -10.01 -16.06 3.40
C ALA A 140 -9.84 -16.22 4.93
N ILE A 141 -10.61 -15.48 5.74
CA ILE A 141 -10.67 -15.64 7.20
C ILE A 141 -12.01 -16.27 7.63
N PRO A 142 -12.02 -17.43 8.32
CA PRO A 142 -13.22 -17.94 8.97
C PRO A 142 -13.74 -16.96 10.03
N SER A 143 -15.06 -16.80 10.16
CA SER A 143 -15.67 -15.80 11.07
C SER A 143 -15.14 -15.87 12.50
N TYR A 144 -15.00 -17.06 13.09
CA TYR A 144 -14.48 -17.22 14.46
C TYR A 144 -13.01 -16.76 14.63
N LYS A 145 -12.20 -16.78 13.56
CA LYS A 145 -10.83 -16.24 13.59
C LYS A 145 -10.83 -14.74 13.34
N LEU A 146 -11.76 -14.25 12.53
CA LEU A 146 -11.96 -12.82 12.32
C LEU A 146 -12.35 -12.13 13.63
N ASP A 147 -13.28 -12.74 14.39
CA ASP A 147 -13.70 -12.20 15.68
C ASP A 147 -12.52 -12.11 16.67
N ARG A 148 -11.60 -13.10 16.66
CA ARG A 148 -10.37 -13.03 17.47
C ARG A 148 -9.42 -11.92 17.02
N LEU A 149 -9.29 -11.72 15.71
CA LEU A 149 -8.44 -10.67 15.14
C LEU A 149 -8.98 -9.27 15.50
N LEU A 150 -10.30 -9.07 15.38
CA LEU A 150 -10.97 -7.78 15.60
C LEU A 150 -11.30 -7.49 17.07
N ASN A 151 -11.14 -8.47 17.96
CA ASN A 151 -11.20 -8.24 19.42
C ASN A 151 -10.02 -7.39 19.95
N ASN A 152 -9.06 -7.03 19.09
CA ASN A 152 -8.01 -6.07 19.43
C ASN A 152 -8.45 -4.64 19.09
N GLU A 153 -8.76 -3.86 20.12
CA GLU A 153 -9.17 -2.45 19.98
C GLU A 153 -8.12 -1.61 19.24
N VAL A 154 -6.83 -1.82 19.50
CA VAL A 154 -5.72 -1.08 18.87
C VAL A 154 -5.70 -1.33 17.36
N LEU A 155 -5.90 -2.57 16.92
CA LEU A 155 -5.97 -2.91 15.49
C LEU A 155 -7.18 -2.22 14.83
N CYS A 156 -8.34 -2.27 15.48
CA CYS A 156 -9.56 -1.63 14.99
C CYS A 156 -9.42 -0.11 14.89
N GLU A 157 -8.92 0.54 15.93
CA GLU A 157 -8.65 1.98 15.94
C GLU A 157 -7.65 2.37 14.84
N THR A 158 -6.56 1.63 14.70
CA THR A 158 -5.54 1.90 13.68
C THR A 158 -6.13 1.77 12.27
N LEU A 159 -6.95 0.73 12.01
CA LEU A 159 -7.66 0.55 10.74
C LEU A 159 -8.61 1.72 10.45
N LEU A 160 -9.29 2.26 11.46
CA LEU A 160 -10.19 3.40 11.30
C LEU A 160 -9.42 4.70 11.06
N GLU A 161 -8.31 4.92 11.76
CA GLU A 161 -7.47 6.12 11.61
C GLU A 161 -6.91 6.22 10.19
N VAL A 162 -6.45 5.10 9.63
CA VAL A 162 -5.86 5.10 8.28
C VAL A 162 -6.88 4.96 7.15
N ALA A 163 -8.18 4.92 7.45
CA ALA A 163 -9.22 4.56 6.46
C ALA A 163 -9.20 5.45 5.20
N ASP A 164 -8.88 6.74 5.32
CA ASP A 164 -8.78 7.66 4.19
C ASP A 164 -7.45 7.55 3.43
N LEU A 165 -6.41 7.02 4.08
CA LEU A 165 -5.10 6.74 3.48
C LEU A 165 -5.06 5.35 2.83
N PHE A 166 -5.89 4.41 3.28
CA PHE A 166 -5.80 3.00 2.88
C PHE A 166 -6.54 2.74 1.56
N ASN A 167 -5.81 2.68 0.44
CA ASN A 167 -6.35 2.26 -0.87
C ASN A 167 -5.71 0.95 -1.38
N GLY A 168 -4.74 0.41 -0.65
CA GLY A 168 -4.10 -0.85 -0.95
C GLY A 168 -4.80 -2.07 -0.36
N GLU A 169 -4.04 -3.16 -0.30
CA GLU A 169 -4.42 -4.43 0.30
C GLU A 169 -3.32 -4.84 1.30
N ILE A 170 -3.71 -5.27 2.50
CA ILE A 170 -2.83 -6.04 3.39
C ILE A 170 -3.10 -7.50 3.12
N HIS A 171 -2.08 -8.27 2.83
CA HIS A 171 -2.17 -9.70 2.56
C HIS A 171 -1.18 -10.45 3.43
N TYR A 172 -1.67 -11.44 4.19
CA TYR A 172 -0.83 -12.39 4.90
C TYR A 172 -0.73 -13.69 4.11
N HIS A 173 0.49 -14.18 3.92
CA HIS A 173 0.76 -15.44 3.24
C HIS A 173 2.13 -16.00 3.60
N LEU A 174 2.18 -17.29 3.96
CA LEU A 174 3.42 -18.05 4.20
C LEU A 174 4.39 -17.34 5.16
N GLY A 175 3.89 -16.86 6.30
CA GLY A 175 4.72 -16.25 7.32
C GLY A 175 5.14 -14.81 7.01
N ARG A 176 4.44 -14.13 6.10
CA ARG A 176 4.70 -12.73 5.75
C ARG A 176 3.43 -11.93 5.68
N VAL A 177 3.47 -10.71 6.19
CA VAL A 177 2.42 -9.71 5.96
C VAL A 177 2.96 -8.71 4.94
N VAL A 178 2.19 -8.48 3.88
CA VAL A 178 2.54 -7.60 2.77
C VAL A 178 1.45 -6.56 2.60
N TYR A 179 1.80 -5.29 2.73
CA TYR A 179 0.97 -4.21 2.22
C TYR A 179 1.33 -3.93 0.76
N ARG A 180 0.31 -3.75 -0.09
CA ARG A 180 0.48 -3.49 -1.51
C ARG A 180 -0.49 -2.42 -1.99
N GLU A 181 0.02 -1.40 -2.67
CA GLU A 181 -0.81 -0.34 -3.27
C GLU A 181 -0.30 0.10 -4.64
N THR A 182 -1.22 0.49 -5.54
CA THR A 182 -0.86 1.01 -6.86
C THR A 182 -0.14 2.36 -6.76
N VAL A 183 1.04 2.49 -7.39
CA VAL A 183 1.86 3.73 -7.34
C VAL A 183 1.13 4.96 -7.89
N VAL A 184 0.15 4.77 -8.77
CA VAL A 184 -0.67 5.85 -9.34
C VAL A 184 -1.48 6.57 -8.26
N GLU A 185 -1.83 5.89 -7.17
CA GLU A 185 -2.67 6.40 -6.07
C GLU A 185 -1.86 7.14 -5.00
N LEU A 186 -0.54 7.18 -5.12
CA LEU A 186 0.35 7.88 -4.20
C LEU A 186 0.46 9.37 -4.60
N ASP A 187 -0.26 10.23 -3.90
CA ASP A 187 -0.04 11.68 -3.92
C ASP A 187 0.95 12.14 -2.83
N GLU A 188 1.36 13.42 -2.86
CA GLU A 188 2.36 13.92 -1.91
C GLU A 188 1.87 13.93 -0.46
N TRP A 189 0.58 14.20 -0.25
CA TRP A 189 -0.02 14.17 1.09
C TRP A 189 0.02 12.75 1.67
N LYS A 190 -0.38 11.77 0.87
CA LYS A 190 -0.36 10.36 1.24
C LYS A 190 1.04 9.84 1.50
N VAL A 191 2.02 10.24 0.68
CA VAL A 191 3.43 9.89 0.89
C VAL A 191 3.90 10.34 2.29
N SER A 192 3.53 11.54 2.73
CA SER A 192 3.92 12.06 4.05
C SER A 192 3.24 11.39 5.25
N GLN A 193 2.24 10.54 5.00
CA GLN A 193 1.46 9.83 6.03
C GLN A 193 1.61 8.31 5.91
N MET A 194 2.47 7.81 5.01
CA MET A 194 2.60 6.38 4.75
C MET A 194 3.18 5.62 5.95
N ASP A 195 3.86 6.31 6.87
CA ASP A 195 4.28 5.76 8.16
C ASP A 195 3.09 5.23 8.97
N LYS A 196 1.90 5.85 8.88
CA LYS A 196 0.70 5.34 9.54
C LYS A 196 0.26 3.99 8.99
N VAL A 197 0.38 3.78 7.69
CA VAL A 197 0.05 2.50 7.04
C VAL A 197 1.08 1.42 7.40
N VAL A 198 2.36 1.78 7.49
CA VAL A 198 3.40 0.85 7.97
C VAL A 198 3.19 0.50 9.45
N ARG A 199 2.73 1.46 10.28
CA ARG A 199 2.31 1.18 11.66
C ARG A 199 1.11 0.23 11.72
N LEU A 200 0.12 0.39 10.84
CA LEU A 200 -0.97 -0.59 10.73
C LEU A 200 -0.43 -1.99 10.40
N LEU A 201 0.56 -2.09 9.50
CA LEU A 201 1.18 -3.36 9.14
C LEU A 201 1.87 -4.01 10.35
N LEU A 202 2.60 -3.21 11.14
CA LEU A 202 3.22 -3.63 12.40
C LEU A 202 2.18 -4.13 13.40
N THR A 203 1.14 -3.35 13.69
CA THR A 203 0.06 -3.73 14.61
C THR A 203 -0.63 -5.02 14.16
N THR A 204 -0.82 -5.17 12.84
CA THR A 204 -1.41 -6.39 12.27
C THR A 204 -0.49 -7.59 12.52
N ALA A 205 0.81 -7.47 12.23
CA ALA A 205 1.76 -8.56 12.45
C ALA A 205 1.87 -8.94 13.94
N GLU A 206 1.99 -7.95 14.82
CA GLU A 206 2.03 -8.17 16.28
C GLU A 206 0.77 -8.87 16.78
N GLN A 207 -0.41 -8.50 16.26
CA GLN A 207 -1.65 -9.17 16.66
C GLN A 207 -1.70 -10.62 16.18
N LEU A 208 -1.26 -10.90 14.95
CA LEU A 208 -1.24 -12.26 14.42
C LEU A 208 -0.36 -13.21 15.21
N GLU A 209 0.75 -12.71 15.75
CA GLU A 209 1.68 -13.50 16.57
C GLU A 209 1.18 -13.75 18.00
N ASN A 210 0.29 -12.87 18.49
CA ASN A 210 -0.30 -12.98 19.82
C ASN A 210 -1.65 -13.71 19.86
N THR A 211 -2.17 -14.18 18.71
CA THR A 211 -3.49 -14.84 18.57
C THR A 211 -3.37 -16.37 18.55
#